data_AF-M1FTQ8-F1
#
_entry.id   AF-M1FTQ8-F1
#
_cell.length_a   1.000
_cell.length_b   1.000
_cell.length_c   1.000
_cell.angle_alpha   90.00
_cell.angle_beta   90.00
_cell.angle_gamma   90.00
#
_symmetry.space_group_name_H-M   'P 1'
#
loop_
_entity.id
_entity.type
_entity.pdbx_description
1 polymer ?
#
loop_
_entity_poly.entity_id
_entity_poly.type
_entity_poly.pdbx_seq_one_letter_code
_entity_poly.pdbx_strand_id
1 'polypeptide(L)'
;DELKELLENSGKNIKGTKKELHYAVDGKTVSLLVEKGANVNAADVEGYTALHLAITEKRLETVRELIKSGGNVNAEEYGSKCTPLHLACMVGKVEIVEELVKAGAEIEQADKFGMT
;
A
#
# COMPACT_ATOMS: atom_id res chain seq x y z
N ASP A 1 1.78 22.99 -7.57
CA ASP A 1 1.50 21.56 -7.48
C ASP A 1 1.00 21.35 -6.06
N GLU A 2 -0.24 20.91 -5.94
CA GLU A 2 -0.97 20.72 -4.68
C GLU A 2 -0.17 19.85 -3.69
N LEU A 3 0.68 18.93 -4.19
CA LEU A 3 1.62 18.16 -3.38
C LEU A 3 2.71 19.04 -2.75
N LYS A 4 3.27 20.00 -3.47
CA LYS A 4 4.27 20.93 -2.90
C LYS A 4 3.66 21.85 -1.85
N GLU A 5 2.44 22.30 -2.07
CA GLU A 5 1.71 23.18 -1.14
C GLU A 5 1.31 22.43 0.14
N LEU A 6 0.93 21.16 0.05
CA LEU A 6 0.71 20.27 1.20
C LEU A 6 2.01 19.97 1.98
N LEU A 7 3.13 19.82 1.28
CA LEU A 7 4.45 19.61 1.89
C LEU A 7 4.98 20.88 2.59
N GLU A 8 4.69 22.08 2.06
CA GLU A 8 5.18 23.35 2.59
C GLU A 8 4.29 23.93 3.71
N ASN A 9 2.96 23.72 3.67
CA ASN A 9 2.04 24.23 4.70
C ASN A 9 2.00 23.40 6.00
N SER A 10 2.65 22.23 6.02
CA SER A 10 2.70 21.34 7.20
C SER A 10 3.89 21.61 8.11
N GLY A 11 4.29 22.88 8.28
CA GLY A 11 5.35 23.38 9.19
C GLY A 11 5.21 23.03 10.69
N LYS A 12 4.46 21.99 11.04
CA LYS A 12 4.41 21.32 12.33
C LYS A 12 4.81 19.84 12.13
N ASN A 13 6.05 19.54 12.50
CA ASN A 13 6.49 18.22 12.93
C ASN A 13 6.57 17.14 11.83
N ILE A 14 7.71 17.14 11.13
CA ILE A 14 8.23 16.09 10.24
C ILE A 14 8.60 14.81 11.05
N LYS A 15 7.76 14.42 12.01
CA LYS A 15 7.83 13.16 12.74
C LYS A 15 6.63 12.32 12.32
N GLY A 16 6.80 11.63 11.19
CA GLY A 16 6.08 10.42 10.82
C GLY A 16 4.58 10.45 11.09
N THR A 17 3.83 11.28 10.36
CA THR A 17 2.39 11.05 10.34
C THR A 17 2.14 9.80 9.49
N LYS A 18 1.50 8.79 10.10
CA LYS A 18 1.30 7.43 9.56
C LYS A 18 0.52 7.36 8.23
N LYS A 19 0.19 8.49 7.59
CA LYS A 19 -0.79 8.60 6.50
C LYS A 19 -0.22 9.13 5.17
N GLU A 20 1.01 9.63 5.15
CA GLU A 20 1.56 10.29 3.95
C GLU A 20 1.66 9.34 2.74
N LEU A 21 1.99 8.07 2.98
CA LEU A 21 2.13 7.09 1.90
C LEU A 21 0.80 6.63 1.30
N HIS A 22 -0.31 6.74 2.04
CA HIS A 22 -1.65 6.43 1.54
C HIS A 22 -2.09 7.38 0.41
N TYR A 23 -1.56 8.61 0.40
CA TYR A 23 -1.85 9.61 -0.63
C TYR A 23 -0.85 9.60 -1.79
N ALA A 24 0.14 8.70 -1.77
CA ALA A 24 1.12 8.63 -2.84
C ALA A 24 0.44 8.22 -4.16
N VAL A 25 0.47 9.12 -5.13
CA VAL A 25 -0.24 8.93 -6.41
C VAL A 25 0.56 8.14 -7.44
N ASP A 26 1.88 8.09 -7.31
CA ASP A 26 2.78 7.38 -8.23
C ASP A 26 3.99 6.79 -7.49
N GLY A 27 4.74 5.93 -8.19
CA GLY A 27 5.95 5.32 -7.63
C GLY A 27 7.02 6.34 -7.23
N LYS A 28 7.17 7.45 -7.97
CA LYS A 28 8.18 8.48 -7.63
C LYS A 28 7.90 9.12 -6.27
N THR A 29 6.62 9.39 -6.00
CA THR A 29 6.16 9.92 -4.71
C THR A 29 6.39 8.90 -3.60
N VAL A 30 6.15 7.61 -3.85
CA VAL A 30 6.46 6.53 -2.91
C VAL A 30 7.95 6.53 -2.55
N SER A 31 8.85 6.46 -3.55
CA SER A 31 10.30 6.42 -3.31
C SER A 31 10.77 7.65 -2.51
N LEU A 32 10.31 8.85 -2.89
CA LEU A 32 10.66 10.09 -2.21
C LEU A 32 10.22 10.07 -0.74
N LEU A 33 8.98 9.66 -0.45
CA LEU A 33 8.46 9.62 0.92
C LEU A 33 9.21 8.59 1.77
N VAL A 34 9.50 7.40 1.22
CA VAL A 34 10.27 6.36 1.90
C VAL A 34 11.71 6.83 2.18
N GLU A 35 12.36 7.51 1.22
CA GLU A 35 13.67 8.15 1.43
C GLU A 35 13.65 9.22 2.53
N LYS A 36 12.52 9.90 2.74
CA LYS A 36 12.30 10.85 3.84
C LYS A 36 11.91 10.19 5.17
N GLY A 37 11.87 8.86 5.23
CA GLY A 37 11.60 8.10 6.44
C GLY A 37 10.13 7.74 6.65
N ALA A 38 9.28 7.84 5.63
CA ALA A 38 7.93 7.31 5.71
C ALA A 38 7.95 5.79 5.92
N ASN A 39 7.09 5.29 6.80
CA ASN A 39 6.93 3.86 7.01
C ASN A 39 6.06 3.27 5.89
N VAL A 40 6.66 2.42 5.03
CA VAL A 40 5.97 1.73 3.93
C VAL A 40 4.79 0.86 4.38
N ASN A 41 4.87 0.36 5.61
CA ASN A 41 3.87 -0.52 6.23
C ASN A 41 2.95 0.22 7.20
N ALA A 42 2.89 1.55 7.13
CA ALA A 42 1.92 2.30 7.91
C ALA A 42 0.51 1.91 7.48
N ALA A 43 -0.29 1.52 8.46
CA ALA A 43 -1.69 1.20 8.29
C ALA A 43 -2.58 2.31 8.85
N ASP A 44 -3.73 2.53 8.24
CA ASP A 44 -4.76 3.42 8.77
C ASP A 44 -5.51 2.78 9.95
N VAL A 45 -6.63 3.39 10.35
CA VAL A 45 -7.42 2.93 11.51
C VAL A 45 -8.16 1.61 11.23
N GLU A 46 -8.32 1.25 9.96
CA GLU A 46 -8.97 0.01 9.51
C GLU A 46 -7.93 -1.06 9.13
N GLY A 47 -6.64 -0.73 9.17
CA GLY A 47 -5.56 -1.66 8.84
C GLY A 47 -5.11 -1.61 7.39
N TYR A 48 -5.68 -0.73 6.57
CA TYR A 48 -5.27 -0.59 5.18
C TYR A 48 -3.90 0.06 5.10
N THR A 49 -2.99 -0.58 4.37
CA THR A 49 -1.67 -0.04 4.00
C THR A 49 -1.75 0.67 2.65
N ALA A 50 -0.71 1.44 2.30
CA ALA A 50 -0.59 2.03 0.98
C ALA A 50 -0.67 0.98 -0.16
N LEU A 51 -0.20 -0.24 0.10
CA LEU A 51 -0.29 -1.35 -0.87
C LEU A 51 -1.73 -1.75 -1.16
N HIS A 52 -2.58 -1.84 -0.12
CA HIS A 52 -4.01 -2.11 -0.33
C HIS A 52 -4.67 -1.04 -1.21
N LEU A 53 -4.41 0.24 -0.91
CA LEU A 53 -5.01 1.36 -1.65
C LEU A 53 -4.53 1.43 -3.11
N ALA A 54 -3.24 1.20 -3.37
CA ALA A 54 -2.72 1.17 -4.74
C ALA A 54 -3.38 0.08 -5.59
N ILE A 55 -3.75 -1.05 -4.96
CA ILE A 55 -4.43 -2.17 -5.62
C ILE A 55 -5.90 -1.84 -5.92
N THR A 56 -6.64 -1.29 -4.96
CA THR A 56 -8.05 -0.89 -5.18
C THR A 56 -8.17 0.15 -6.30
N GLU A 57 -7.17 1.03 -6.41
CA GLU A 57 -7.07 2.03 -7.47
C GLU A 57 -6.40 1.52 -8.77
N LYS A 58 -6.01 0.24 -8.84
CA LYS A 58 -5.43 -0.41 -10.04
C LYS A 58 -4.11 0.23 -10.51
N ARG A 59 -3.31 0.82 -9.61
CA ARG A 59 -2.06 1.52 -9.93
C ARG A 59 -0.85 0.58 -9.93
N LEU A 60 -0.66 -0.19 -11.00
CA LEU A 60 0.39 -1.21 -11.12
C LEU A 60 1.80 -0.69 -10.79
N GLU A 61 2.19 0.48 -11.31
CA GLU A 61 3.52 1.03 -11.05
C GLU A 61 3.72 1.43 -9.58
N THR A 62 2.67 1.94 -8.94
CA THR A 62 2.71 2.24 -7.49
C THR A 62 2.80 0.96 -6.67
N VAL A 63 2.07 -0.10 -7.05
CA VAL A 63 2.17 -1.43 -6.43
C VAL A 63 3.60 -1.95 -6.49
N ARG A 64 4.23 -1.93 -7.67
CA ARG A 64 5.62 -2.37 -7.86
C ARG A 64 6.58 -1.61 -6.97
N GLU A 65 6.47 -0.29 -6.91
CA GLU A 65 7.38 0.52 -6.09
C GLU A 65 7.15 0.32 -4.58
N LEU A 66 5.90 0.13 -4.14
CA LEU A 66 5.60 -0.19 -2.74
C LEU A 66 6.19 -1.55 -2.34
N ILE A 67 6.06 -2.58 -3.19
CA ILE A 67 6.68 -3.90 -2.97
C ILE A 67 8.21 -3.76 -2.90
N LYS A 68 8.81 -3.08 -3.90
CA LYS A 68 10.26 -2.82 -3.94
C LYS A 68 10.76 -2.04 -2.72
N SER A 69 9.92 -1.17 -2.16
CA SER A 69 10.21 -0.39 -0.95
C SER A 69 9.99 -1.17 0.36
N GLY A 70 9.69 -2.47 0.30
CA GLY A 70 9.50 -3.32 1.48
C GLY A 70 8.08 -3.35 2.03
N GLY A 71 7.08 -3.04 1.19
CA GLY A 71 5.67 -3.19 1.53
C GLY A 71 5.33 -4.64 1.85
N ASN A 72 4.63 -4.86 2.95
CA ASN A 72 4.18 -6.18 3.39
C ASN A 72 3.05 -6.69 2.47
N VAL A 73 3.37 -7.65 1.61
CA VAL A 73 2.44 -8.27 0.66
C VAL A 73 1.38 -9.15 1.32
N ASN A 74 1.58 -9.53 2.59
CA ASN A 74 0.64 -10.31 3.41
C ASN A 74 0.03 -9.47 4.53
N ALA A 75 0.01 -8.13 4.39
CA ALA A 75 -0.65 -7.28 5.37
C ALA A 75 -2.15 -7.61 5.44
N GLU A 76 -2.67 -7.79 6.64
CA GLU A 76 -4.10 -8.01 6.88
C GLU A 76 -4.73 -6.67 7.31
N GLU A 77 -5.78 -6.22 6.63
CA GLU A 77 -6.64 -5.18 7.22
C GLU A 77 -7.42 -5.76 8.43
N TYR A 78 -7.76 -4.90 9.38
CA TYR A 78 -8.21 -5.34 10.70
C TYR A 78 -9.63 -5.91 10.73
N GLY A 79 -10.46 -5.50 9.77
CA GLY A 79 -11.88 -5.81 9.74
C GLY A 79 -12.13 -7.24 9.28
N SER A 80 -11.72 -7.59 8.06
CA SER A 80 -11.91 -8.89 7.42
C SER A 80 -10.65 -9.75 7.30
N LYS A 81 -9.46 -9.25 7.67
CA LYS A 81 -8.17 -9.90 7.35
C LYS A 81 -7.92 -10.02 5.84
N CYS A 82 -8.53 -9.15 5.05
CA CYS A 82 -8.29 -9.08 3.62
C CYS A 82 -6.82 -8.71 3.39
N THR A 83 -6.19 -9.40 2.45
CA THR A 83 -4.79 -9.18 2.07
C THR A 83 -4.70 -8.44 0.74
N PRO A 84 -3.54 -7.87 0.38
CA PRO A 84 -3.29 -7.36 -0.96
C PRO A 84 -3.69 -8.34 -2.08
N LEU A 85 -3.44 -9.64 -1.90
CA LEU A 85 -3.75 -10.66 -2.91
C LEU A 85 -5.27 -10.84 -3.10
N HIS A 86 -6.04 -10.91 -2.00
CA HIS A 86 -7.50 -10.94 -2.06
C HIS A 86 -8.05 -9.76 -2.88
N LEU A 87 -7.59 -8.53 -2.58
CA LEU A 87 -8.01 -7.34 -3.31
C LEU A 87 -7.62 -7.39 -4.79
N ALA A 88 -6.41 -7.86 -5.12
CA ALA A 88 -5.96 -7.97 -6.51
C ALA A 88 -6.83 -8.93 -7.32
N CYS A 89 -7.23 -10.06 -6.72
CA CYS A 89 -8.17 -11.02 -7.28
C CYS A 89 -9.57 -10.41 -7.47
N MET A 90 -10.11 -9.73 -6.45
CA MET A 90 -11.42 -9.06 -6.53
C MET A 90 -11.47 -7.98 -7.62
N VAL A 91 -10.38 -7.24 -7.79
CA VAL A 91 -10.26 -6.16 -8.78
C VAL A 91 -10.01 -6.71 -10.20
N GLY A 92 -9.57 -7.96 -10.31
CA GLY A 92 -9.39 -8.67 -11.58
C GLY A 92 -8.17 -8.23 -12.40
N LYS A 93 -7.12 -7.72 -11.74
CA LYS A 93 -5.89 -7.26 -12.40
C LYS A 93 -4.80 -8.31 -12.31
N VAL A 94 -4.71 -9.16 -13.34
CA VAL A 94 -3.77 -10.28 -13.43
C VAL A 94 -2.33 -9.82 -13.21
N GLU A 95 -1.94 -8.67 -13.76
CA GLU A 95 -0.59 -8.16 -13.62
C GLU A 95 -0.26 -7.83 -12.16
N ILE A 96 -1.20 -7.28 -11.39
CA ILE A 96 -1.02 -7.02 -9.96
C ILE A 96 -0.92 -8.33 -9.18
N VAL A 97 -1.78 -9.31 -9.49
CA VAL A 97 -1.73 -10.65 -8.89
C VAL A 97 -0.35 -11.28 -9.10
N GLU A 98 0.19 -11.21 -10.31
CA GLU A 98 1.52 -11.73 -10.62
C GLU A 98 2.63 -11.04 -9.82
N GLU A 99 2.59 -9.71 -9.68
CA GLU A 99 3.60 -8.99 -8.88
C GLU A 99 3.56 -9.42 -7.42
N LEU A 100 2.37 -9.57 -6.84
CA LEU A 100 2.20 -10.01 -5.44
C LEU A 100 2.70 -11.44 -5.24
N VAL A 101 2.34 -12.37 -6.14
CA VAL A 101 2.80 -13.76 -6.06
C VAL A 101 4.32 -13.85 -6.23
N LYS A 102 4.90 -13.11 -7.18
CA LYS A 102 6.37 -13.02 -7.35
C LYS A 102 7.06 -12.48 -6.10
N ALA A 103 6.39 -11.59 -5.36
CA ALA A 103 6.87 -11.02 -4.12
C ALA A 103 6.62 -11.88 -2.88
N GLY A 104 6.05 -13.08 -3.03
CA GLY A 104 5.85 -14.03 -1.94
C GLY A 104 4.51 -13.89 -1.20
N ALA A 105 3.47 -13.36 -1.85
CA ALA A 105 2.14 -13.36 -1.28
C ALA A 105 1.64 -14.79 -0.99
N GLU A 106 1.01 -14.98 0.17
CA GLU A 106 0.47 -16.27 0.59
C GLU A 106 -0.85 -16.56 -0.16
N ILE A 107 -0.80 -17.49 -1.11
CA ILE A 107 -1.93 -17.82 -2.00
C ILE A 107 -3.09 -18.48 -1.25
N GLU A 108 -2.78 -19.27 -0.22
CA GLU A 108 -3.77 -20.04 0.55
C GLU A 108 -4.17 -19.35 1.87
N GLN A 109 -3.76 -18.09 2.06
CA GLN A 109 -4.12 -17.35 3.26
C GLN A 109 -5.59 -16.96 3.18
N ALA A 110 -6.40 -17.53 4.07
CA ALA A 110 -7.81 -17.20 4.15
C ALA A 110 -8.08 -15.93 4.97
N ASP A 111 -9.06 -15.15 4.54
CA ASP A 111 -9.65 -14.06 5.31
C ASP A 111 -10.44 -14.57 6.54
N LYS A 112 -11.04 -13.67 7.32
CA LYS A 112 -11.81 -14.04 8.51
C LYS A 112 -13.05 -14.90 8.22
N PHE A 113 -13.52 -14.93 6.98
CA PHE A 113 -14.68 -15.67 6.54
C PHE A 113 -14.31 -17.01 5.90
N GLY A 114 -13.01 -17.33 5.80
CA GLY A 114 -12.51 -18.55 5.18
C GLY A 114 -12.40 -18.46 3.65
N MET A 115 -12.49 -17.26 3.08
CA MET A 115 -12.27 -17.04 1.65
C MET A 115 -10.76 -16.88 1.41
N THR A 116 -10.23 -17.55 0.39
CA THR A 116 -8.86 -17.41 -0.13
C THR A 116 -8.87 -16.62 -1.43
#